data_AF-A0A7J4BCA5-F1
#
_entry.id   AF-A0A7J4BCA5-F1
#
_cell.length_a   1.000
_cell.length_b   1.000
_cell.length_c   1.000
_cell.angle_alpha   90.00
_cell.angle_beta   90.00
_cell.angle_gamma   90.00
#
_symmetry.space_group_name_H-M   'P 1'
#
loop_
_entity.id
_entity.type
_entity.pdbx_description
1 polymer ?
#
loop_
_entity_poly.entity_id
_entity_poly.type
_entity_poly.pdbx_seq_one_letter_code
_entity_poly.pdbx_strand_id
1 'polypeptide(L)'
;FMLRDETGSVLVDPKGAKTELSEKYAHYSAFGILEQSKHIFQQSAFMTLMTIGQTRISEFYIAPGEKLYIYGRAGDNPYKTEGTSVTNVEDIMIQKRSKFDFFYISDKPEKLILTGYTIRFLYFLLMSFALIIIALSRILSS
;
A
#
# COMPACT_ATOMS: atom_id res chain seq x y z
N PHE A 1 -10.87 -2.43 -8.98
CA PHE A 1 -10.68 -3.76 -9.61
C PHE A 1 -11.36 -4.82 -8.75
N MET A 2 -11.68 -5.98 -9.30
CA MET A 2 -12.31 -7.06 -8.53
C MET A 2 -11.25 -8.06 -8.08
N LEU A 3 -11.19 -8.34 -6.78
CA LEU A 3 -10.36 -9.38 -6.21
C LEU A 3 -11.24 -10.60 -5.96
N ARG A 4 -10.77 -11.80 -6.32
CA ARG A 4 -11.48 -13.05 -6.09
C ARG A 4 -10.54 -14.04 -5.39
N ASP A 5 -11.04 -14.65 -4.34
CA ASP A 5 -10.39 -15.75 -3.63
C ASP A 5 -11.33 -16.96 -3.57
N GLU A 6 -10.96 -17.95 -2.75
CA GLU A 6 -11.77 -19.17 -2.54
C GLU A 6 -13.07 -18.91 -1.75
N THR A 7 -13.15 -17.78 -1.03
CA THR A 7 -14.27 -17.41 -0.16
C THR A 7 -15.29 -16.49 -0.85
N GLY A 8 -14.88 -15.74 -1.88
CA GLY A 8 -15.75 -14.86 -2.62
C GLY A 8 -15.01 -13.88 -3.52
N SER A 9 -15.73 -12.85 -3.95
CA SER A 9 -15.16 -11.74 -4.73
C SER A 9 -15.55 -10.41 -4.11
N VAL A 10 -14.62 -9.48 -4.02
CA VAL A 10 -14.83 -8.15 -3.46
C VAL A 10 -14.37 -7.07 -4.44
N LEU A 11 -15.15 -5.98 -4.52
CA LEU A 11 -14.75 -4.81 -5.28
C LEU A 11 -13.74 -3.99 -4.47
N VAL A 12 -12.66 -3.57 -5.10
CA VAL A 12 -11.63 -2.74 -4.48
C VAL A 12 -11.49 -1.45 -5.27
N ASP A 13 -11.68 -0.31 -4.60
CA ASP A 13 -11.28 0.99 -5.13
C ASP A 13 -9.86 1.30 -4.67
N PRO A 14 -8.85 1.23 -5.54
CA PRO A 14 -7.46 1.45 -5.15
C PRO A 14 -7.12 2.95 -4.96
N LYS A 15 -8.06 3.86 -5.19
CA LYS A 15 -7.82 5.30 -5.08
C LYS A 15 -7.37 5.67 -3.66
N GLY A 16 -6.19 6.29 -3.57
CA GLY A 16 -5.62 6.75 -2.30
C GLY A 16 -4.99 5.66 -1.44
N ALA A 17 -4.85 4.43 -1.96
CA ALA A 17 -4.09 3.37 -1.31
C ALA A 17 -2.62 3.73 -1.23
N LYS A 18 -1.99 3.37 -0.11
CA LYS A 18 -0.54 3.22 -0.06
C LYS A 18 -0.20 1.87 -0.69
N THR A 19 0.42 1.90 -1.87
CA THR A 19 0.80 0.69 -2.60
C THR A 19 2.25 0.32 -2.32
N GLU A 20 2.46 -0.93 -1.95
CA GLU A 20 3.79 -1.56 -1.89
C GLU A 20 3.76 -2.78 -2.80
N LEU A 21 3.79 -2.49 -4.09
CA LEU A 21 3.84 -3.47 -5.17
C LEU A 21 5.28 -3.52 -5.69
N SER A 22 5.76 -4.70 -6.06
CA SER A 22 7.04 -4.83 -6.74
C SER A 22 6.99 -4.10 -8.07
N GLU A 23 8.00 -3.28 -8.34
CA GLU A 23 8.17 -2.58 -9.60
C GLU A 23 8.43 -3.60 -10.70
N LYS A 24 7.53 -3.68 -11.69
CA LYS A 24 7.66 -4.61 -12.82
C LYS A 24 8.29 -3.97 -14.04
N TYR A 25 8.14 -2.65 -14.18
CA TYR A 25 8.74 -1.88 -15.26
C TYR A 25 9.39 -0.63 -14.66
N ALA A 26 10.71 -0.52 -14.84
CA ALA A 26 11.47 0.67 -14.52
C ALA A 26 11.87 1.33 -15.84
N HIS A 27 11.21 2.44 -16.18
CA HIS A 27 11.57 3.22 -17.36
C HIS A 27 12.46 4.41 -16.94
N TYR A 28 13.60 4.52 -17.60
CA TYR A 28 14.48 5.68 -17.52
C TYR A 28 14.20 6.55 -18.74
N SER A 29 13.55 7.70 -18.54
CA SER A 29 13.42 8.68 -19.61
C SER A 29 14.48 9.76 -19.43
N ALA A 30 15.28 9.98 -20.48
CA ALA A 30 15.97 11.23 -20.68
C ALA A 30 14.99 12.14 -21.44
N PHE A 31 14.64 13.29 -20.87
CA PHE A 31 13.73 14.26 -21.47
C PHE A 31 12.28 13.78 -21.71
N GLY A 32 11.53 13.59 -20.63
CA GLY A 32 10.11 14.00 -20.54
C GLY A 32 9.06 13.40 -21.50
N ILE A 33 9.38 12.43 -22.35
CA ILE A 33 8.38 11.77 -23.19
C ILE A 33 7.75 10.64 -22.38
N LEU A 34 6.58 10.94 -21.81
CA LEU A 34 5.69 9.99 -21.14
C LEU A 34 4.98 9.13 -22.17
N GLU A 35 5.50 7.94 -22.45
CA GLU A 35 4.76 6.93 -23.22
C GLU A 35 3.70 6.31 -22.28
N GLN A 36 2.43 6.71 -22.45
CA GLN A 36 1.33 6.21 -21.63
C GLN A 36 1.10 4.72 -21.89
N SER A 37 1.47 3.86 -20.93
CA SER A 37 1.10 2.44 -20.98
C SER A 37 -0.40 2.27 -20.68
N LYS A 38 -1.08 1.48 -21.53
CA LYS A 38 -2.54 1.25 -21.51
C LYS A 38 -2.97 0.21 -20.46
N HIS A 39 -2.67 0.42 -19.18
CA HIS A 39 -2.99 -0.60 -18.16
C HIS A 39 -3.87 -0.13 -17.01
N ILE A 40 -4.62 -1.11 -16.48
CA ILE A 40 -5.88 -1.03 -15.71
C ILE A 40 -5.72 -0.35 -14.33
N PHE A 41 -4.50 -0.10 -13.87
CA PHE A 41 -4.22 0.65 -12.66
C PHE A 41 -2.84 1.31 -12.77
N GLN A 42 -2.80 2.64 -12.77
CA GLN A 42 -1.57 3.44 -12.90
C GLN A 42 -1.43 4.34 -11.67
N GLN A 43 -0.47 4.03 -10.80
CA GLN A 43 -0.04 4.94 -9.74
C GLN A 43 1.42 5.31 -9.99
N SER A 44 1.65 6.39 -10.74
CA SER A 44 2.99 6.86 -11.04
C SER A 44 3.60 7.52 -9.80
N ALA A 45 4.71 6.98 -9.30
CA ALA A 45 5.54 7.65 -8.30
C ALA A 45 6.61 8.50 -8.99
N PHE A 46 6.59 9.82 -8.79
CA PHE A 46 7.57 10.75 -9.34
C PHE A 46 8.67 11.00 -8.30
N MET A 47 9.91 10.64 -8.61
CA MET A 47 11.07 10.93 -7.76
C MET A 47 12.08 11.78 -8.55
N THR A 48 12.19 13.06 -8.21
CA THR A 48 13.27 13.93 -8.72
C THR A 48 14.49 13.75 -7.84
N LEU A 49 15.56 13.17 -8.37
CA LEU A 49 16.88 13.22 -7.75
C LEU A 49 17.57 14.51 -8.24
N MET A 50 18.03 15.36 -7.32
CA MET A 50 18.74 16.62 -7.64
C MET A 50 20.14 16.38 -8.22
N THR A 51 20.22 15.74 -9.39
CA THR A 51 21.43 15.72 -10.21
C THR A 51 21.06 15.32 -11.65
N ILE A 52 21.09 16.31 -12.56
CA ILE A 52 21.31 16.18 -14.01
C ILE A 52 20.67 14.93 -14.67
N GLY A 53 19.39 15.04 -15.03
CA GLY A 53 18.92 14.55 -16.33
C GLY A 53 18.19 13.20 -16.42
N GLN A 54 17.96 12.47 -15.34
CA GLN A 54 17.20 11.21 -15.41
C GLN A 54 16.03 11.18 -14.43
N THR A 55 14.81 11.10 -14.96
CA THR A 55 13.59 10.90 -14.18
C THR A 55 13.24 9.42 -14.25
N ARG A 56 13.26 8.74 -13.10
CA ARG A 56 12.78 7.36 -13.00
C ARG A 56 11.27 7.38 -12.89
N ILE A 57 10.61 6.70 -13.83
CA ILE A 57 9.17 6.47 -13.79
C ILE A 57 8.98 4.99 -13.48
N SER A 58 8.38 4.72 -12.32
CA SER A 58 8.05 3.37 -11.88
C SER A 58 6.58 3.10 -12.20
N GLU A 59 6.31 2.05 -12.97
CA GLU A 59 4.95 1.57 -13.22
C GLU A 59 4.67 0.31 -12.42
N PHE A 60 3.58 0.34 -11.65
CA PHE A 60 3.11 -0.79 -10.86
C PHE A 60 1.94 -1.44 -11.60
N TYR A 61 2.08 -2.74 -11.90
CA TYR A 61 1.07 -3.51 -12.61
C TYR A 61 0.63 -4.72 -11.81
N ILE A 62 -0.68 -4.87 -11.61
CA ILE A 62 -1.30 -6.05 -11.04
C ILE A 62 -1.69 -6.98 -12.19
N ALA A 63 -1.06 -8.14 -12.28
CA ALA A 63 -1.40 -9.14 -13.29
C ALA A 63 -2.59 -10.01 -12.84
N PRO A 64 -3.48 -10.42 -13.75
CA PRO A 64 -4.53 -11.39 -13.42
C PRO A 64 -3.93 -12.68 -12.84
N GLY A 65 -4.45 -13.14 -11.71
CA GLY A 65 -3.99 -14.35 -11.02
C GLY A 65 -2.92 -14.13 -9.94
N GLU A 66 -2.45 -12.90 -9.75
CA GLU A 66 -1.52 -12.59 -8.66
C GLU A 66 -2.19 -12.57 -7.29
N LYS A 67 -1.46 -13.05 -6.29
CA LYS A 67 -1.88 -12.99 -4.90
C LYS A 67 -1.60 -11.59 -4.37
N LEU A 68 -2.65 -10.90 -3.93
CA LEU A 68 -2.56 -9.57 -3.37
C LEU A 68 -3.10 -9.56 -1.94
N TYR A 69 -2.40 -8.83 -1.10
CA TYR A 69 -2.87 -8.43 0.21
C TYR A 69 -3.46 -7.03 0.15
N ILE A 70 -4.71 -6.90 0.60
CA ILE A 70 -5.43 -5.63 0.60
C ILE A 70 -6.00 -5.42 2.00
N TYR A 71 -5.63 -4.29 2.60
CA TYR A 71 -6.15 -3.86 3.89
C TYR A 71 -6.84 -2.52 3.72
N GLY A 72 -8.11 -2.45 4.10
CA GLY A 72 -8.91 -1.24 4.00
C GLY A 72 -10.25 -1.38 4.71
N ARG A 73 -11.08 -0.35 4.61
CA ARG A 73 -12.41 -0.37 5.18
C ARG A 73 -13.41 -0.90 4.17
N ALA A 74 -14.21 -1.88 4.58
CA ALA A 74 -15.41 -2.28 3.86
C ALA A 74 -16.48 -1.18 3.99
N GLY A 75 -17.06 -0.76 2.87
CA GLY A 75 -18.20 0.15 2.83
C GLY A 75 -19.05 -0.11 1.60
N ASP A 76 -20.07 0.71 1.42
CA ASP A 76 -21.07 0.48 0.38
C ASP A 76 -20.50 0.77 -1.01
N ASN A 77 -20.95 -0.02 -1.98
CA ASN A 77 -20.61 0.12 -3.37
C ASN A 77 -21.48 1.20 -4.04
N PRO A 78 -20.95 2.39 -4.39
CA PRO A 78 -21.73 3.48 -4.97
C PRO A 78 -22.21 3.19 -6.40
N TYR A 79 -21.71 2.12 -7.02
CA TYR A 79 -22.05 1.74 -8.40
C TYR A 79 -23.20 0.73 -8.47
N LYS A 80 -23.75 0.31 -7.33
CA LYS A 80 -24.98 -0.49 -7.28
C LYS A 80 -26.07 0.26 -6.55
N THR A 81 -27.28 0.18 -7.09
CA THR A 81 -28.49 0.63 -6.41
C THR A 81 -28.76 -0.26 -5.21
N GLU A 82 -29.02 0.34 -4.05
CA GLU A 82 -29.37 -0.37 -2.82
C GLU A 82 -30.50 -1.38 -3.07
N GLY A 83 -30.33 -2.62 -2.59
CA GLY A 83 -31.37 -3.66 -2.63
C GLY A 83 -31.45 -4.51 -3.90
N THR A 84 -30.53 -4.36 -4.86
CA THR A 84 -30.51 -5.21 -6.09
C THR A 84 -29.61 -6.45 -6.01
N SER A 85 -28.82 -6.60 -4.94
CA SER A 85 -27.82 -7.66 -4.81
C SER A 85 -28.45 -8.93 -4.20
N VAL A 86 -28.65 -9.97 -5.01
CA VAL A 86 -29.11 -11.30 -4.54
C VAL A 86 -28.08 -11.94 -3.59
N THR A 87 -26.82 -11.55 -3.72
CA THR A 87 -25.71 -11.90 -2.84
C THR A 87 -25.11 -10.62 -2.28
N ASN A 88 -25.25 -10.42 -0.97
CA ASN A 88 -24.77 -9.25 -0.20
C ASN A 88 -23.27 -8.92 -0.39
N VAL A 89 -22.52 -9.81 -1.05
CA VAL A 89 -21.09 -9.69 -1.35
C VAL A 89 -20.82 -8.60 -2.39
N GLU A 90 -21.75 -8.36 -3.33
CA GLU A 90 -21.59 -7.37 -4.40
C GLU A 90 -21.86 -5.92 -3.93
N ASP A 91 -22.40 -5.77 -2.73
CA ASP A 91 -22.69 -4.48 -2.09
C ASP A 91 -21.47 -3.93 -1.34
N ILE A 92 -20.48 -4.78 -1.08
CA ILE A 92 -19.30 -4.43 -0.29
C ILE A 92 -18.15 -4.05 -1.22
N MET A 93 -17.62 -2.84 -0.99
CA MET A 93 -16.42 -2.33 -1.63
C MET A 93 -15.36 -1.97 -0.57
N ILE A 94 -14.12 -2.40 -0.78
CA ILE A 94 -12.99 -1.94 0.02
C ILE A 94 -12.51 -0.61 -0.55
N GLN A 95 -12.57 0.44 0.28
CA GLN A 95 -12.22 1.79 -0.13
C GLN A 95 -11.57 2.59 1.00
N LYS A 96 -10.88 3.66 0.62
CA LYS A 96 -10.40 4.67 1.55
C LYS A 96 -11.50 5.68 1.83
N ARG A 97 -12.03 5.71 3.06
CA ARG A 97 -13.09 6.65 3.46
C ARG A 97 -12.54 8.01 3.87
N SER A 98 -11.45 8.04 4.64
CA SER A 98 -10.83 9.28 5.13
C SER A 98 -9.35 9.37 4.76
N LYS A 99 -8.80 10.59 4.76
CA LYS A 99 -7.35 10.83 4.60
C LYS A 99 -6.52 10.08 5.65
N PHE A 100 -7.07 9.89 6.84
CA PHE A 100 -6.41 9.23 7.98
C PHE A 100 -6.62 7.72 8.03
N ASP A 101 -7.50 7.16 7.19
CA ASP A 101 -7.73 5.72 7.18
C ASP A 101 -6.54 5.01 6.53
N PHE A 102 -6.04 3.98 7.20
CA PHE A 102 -5.04 3.08 6.66
C PHE A 102 -5.66 2.26 5.54
N PHE A 103 -5.24 2.56 4.31
CA PHE A 103 -5.60 1.78 3.13
C PHE A 103 -4.32 1.37 2.40
N TYR A 104 -4.12 0.07 2.27
CA TYR A 104 -2.85 -0.52 1.86
C TYR A 104 -3.05 -1.70 0.91
N ILE A 105 -2.23 -1.75 -0.14
CA ILE A 105 -2.24 -2.82 -1.15
C ILE A 105 -0.79 -3.29 -1.32
N SER A 106 -0.55 -4.59 -1.22
CA SER A 106 0.78 -5.18 -1.44
C SER A 106 0.70 -6.55 -2.10
N ASP A 107 1.76 -6.89 -2.82
CA ASP A 107 2.02 -8.21 -3.40
C ASP A 107 2.74 -9.16 -2.42
N LYS A 108 3.16 -8.64 -1.26
CA LYS A 108 3.79 -9.43 -0.21
C LYS A 108 2.74 -10.13 0.64
N PRO A 109 3.04 -11.34 1.15
CA PRO A 109 2.18 -11.99 2.12
C PRO A 109 2.10 -11.16 3.40
N GLU A 110 0.90 -11.10 3.99
CA GLU A 110 0.60 -10.39 5.24
C GLU A 110 1.63 -10.65 6.34
N LYS A 111 2.02 -11.91 6.51
CA LYS A 111 2.99 -12.33 7.53
C LYS A 111 4.33 -11.58 7.41
N LEU A 112 4.82 -11.33 6.19
CA LEU A 112 6.08 -10.60 5.98
C LEU A 112 5.92 -9.12 6.32
N ILE A 113 4.78 -8.52 5.94
CA ILE A 113 4.47 -7.11 6.24
C ILE A 113 4.41 -6.92 7.76
N LEU A 114 3.64 -7.74 8.46
CA LEU A 114 3.48 -7.68 9.91
C LEU A 114 4.81 -7.91 10.64
N THR A 115 5.60 -8.92 10.23
CA THR A 115 6.90 -9.21 10.86
C THR A 115 7.87 -8.03 10.76
N GLY A 116 7.89 -7.34 9.61
CA GLY A 116 8.71 -6.15 9.41
C GLY A 116 8.36 -5.02 10.38
N TYR A 117 7.07 -4.77 10.62
CA TYR A 117 6.62 -3.78 11.61
C TYR A 117 6.92 -4.21 13.04
N THR A 118 6.75 -5.49 13.38
CA THR A 118 7.05 -6.03 14.71
C THR A 118 8.53 -5.87 15.07
N ILE A 119 9.45 -6.15 14.13
CA ILE A 119 10.89 -5.98 14.37
C ILE A 119 11.25 -4.51 14.57
N ARG A 120 10.71 -3.60 13.75
CA ARG A 120 10.93 -2.16 13.91
C ARG A 120 10.42 -1.67 15.27
N PHE A 121 9.21 -2.08 15.66
CA PHE A 121 8.65 -1.76 16.97
C PHE A 121 9.54 -2.28 18.11
N LEU A 122 9.97 -3.54 18.04
CA LEU A 122 10.84 -4.15 19.04
C LEU A 122 12.17 -3.39 19.17
N TYR A 123 12.77 -2.98 18.05
CA TYR A 123 13.98 -2.16 18.05
C TYR A 123 13.78 -0.82 18.77
N PHE A 124 12.71 -0.08 18.45
CA PHE A 124 12.41 1.19 19.13
C PHE A 124 12.15 0.99 20.63
N LEU A 125 11.46 -0.09 20.99
CA LEU A 125 11.20 -0.44 22.39
C LEU A 125 12.50 -0.71 23.15
N LEU A 126 13.41 -1.51 22.60
CA LEU A 126 14.72 -1.76 23.23
C LEU A 126 15.58 -0.49 23.32
N MET A 127 15.60 0.34 22.28
CA MET A 127 16.29 1.63 22.30
C MET A 127 15.74 2.56 23.37
N SER A 128 14.42 2.57 23.59
CA SER A 128 13.80 3.37 24.65
C SER A 128 14.27 2.96 26.04
N PHE A 129 14.36 1.65 26.32
CA PHE A 129 14.90 1.15 27.59
C PHE A 129 16.38 1.52 27.77
N ALA A 130 17.19 1.39 26.72
CA ALA A 130 18.60 1.77 26.77
C ALA A 130 18.77 3.27 27.11
N LEU A 131 17.97 4.14 26.49
CA LEU A 131 18.00 5.58 26.78
C LEU A 131 17.60 5.90 28.22
N ILE A 132 16.58 5.21 28.76
CA ILE A 132 16.16 5.38 30.16
C ILE A 132 17.29 5.00 31.12
N ILE A 133 17.98 3.88 30.87
CA ILE A 133 19.10 3.42 31.71
C ILE A 133 20.26 4.43 31.66
N ILE A 134 20.59 4.96 30.48
CA ILE A 134 21.63 5.99 30.33
C ILE A 134 21.24 7.29 31.05
N ALA A 135 19.98 7.69 30.98
CA ALA A 135 19.50 8.88 31.68
C ALA A 135 19.58 8.70 33.21
N LEU A 136 19.14 7.56 33.73
CA LEU A 136 19.21 7.25 35.16
C LEU A 136 20.65 7.16 35.66
N SER A 137 21.56 6.55 34.90
CA SER A 137 22.97 6.47 35.29
C SER A 137 23.63 7.85 35.36
N ARG A 138 23.27 8.75 34.44
CA ARG A 138 23.73 10.14 34.45
C ARG A 138 23.23 10.92 35.65
N ILE A 139 21.96 10.75 36.03
CA ILE A 139 21.38 11.37 37.22
C ILE A 139 22.06 10.85 38.50
N LEU A 140 22.31 9.54 38.61
CA LEU A 140 22.98 8.97 39.79
C LEU A 140 24.45 9.37 39.91
N SER A 141 25.12 9.65 38.79
CA SER A 141 26.52 10.07 38.75
C SER A 141 26.75 11.56 39.00
N SER A 142 25.67 12.34 39.08
CA SER A 142 25.65 13.80 39.33
C SER A 142 25.39 14.08 40.80
#